data_AF-A0A6P6S4X8-F1
#
_entry.id   AF-A0A6P6S4X8-F1
#
_cell.length_a   1.000
_cell.length_b   1.000
_cell.length_c   1.000
_cell.angle_alpha   90.00
_cell.angle_beta   90.00
_cell.angle_gamma   90.00
#
_symmetry.space_group_name_H-M   'P 1'
#
loop_
_entity.id
_entity.type
_entity.pdbx_description
1 polymer ?
#
loop_
_entity_poly.entity_id
_entity_poly.type
_entity_poly.pdbx_seq_one_letter_code
_entity_poly.pdbx_strand_id
1 'polypeptide(L)'
;MGQSCFFPGIGQLANLRTLPHFRISQAKGCQLEELECLRNLRGELKIFGLENVSSFESAAKANLSKKSSIQGLRLSWDGTKEDCDDNINSVMEGLQPHPNLKDLAISGFKGSRFPSWMVAKDRVTVLRNLVRLTLEELGKCEQVPPLGDLPCLESLEMVSLHNVKRIGAEFYGLDINARRSASCSNRDGKPVTLFPKLSRFVLRNMGSLEEWSDAMVPSNSSSSIKVFPSLRYLELGGFSDDLDHFPGPHSTTNLVSLESLGLYGWPKITSLPDQIQHLSTLGTLLLCRFEGLEVLPEWMGSLRNLRKLVTSNCSNLRQLPSAEAMRHLTNLNYLSITRCPLLAERCTKGSGAEWPKIAHIPRIHIYPLNKV
;
A
#
# COMPACT_ATOMS: atom_id res chain seq x y z
N MET A 1 -27.89 3.97 -13.04
CA MET A 1 -28.77 3.12 -12.20
C MET A 1 -28.86 3.77 -10.84
N GLY A 2 -30.08 3.92 -10.29
CA GLY A 2 -30.35 4.82 -9.16
C GLY A 2 -29.50 4.54 -7.92
N GLN A 3 -28.77 5.55 -7.47
CA GLN A 3 -28.09 5.57 -6.18
C GLN A 3 -29.16 5.70 -5.09
N SER A 4 -29.81 4.59 -4.73
CA SER A 4 -30.87 4.60 -3.73
C SER A 4 -30.27 4.77 -2.33
N CYS A 5 -30.83 5.73 -1.60
CA CYS A 5 -30.64 5.81 -0.16
C CYS A 5 -31.34 4.64 0.51
N PHE A 6 -30.59 3.83 1.27
CA PHE A 6 -31.14 2.64 1.91
C PHE A 6 -32.02 2.97 3.12
N PHE A 7 -31.73 4.05 3.86
CA PHE A 7 -32.42 4.39 5.10
C PHE A 7 -32.57 5.92 5.28
N PRO A 8 -33.57 6.55 4.66
CA PRO A 8 -33.87 7.96 4.91
C PRO A 8 -34.22 8.21 6.39
N GLY A 9 -33.63 9.24 7.00
CA GLY A 9 -33.91 9.65 8.38
C GLY A 9 -33.23 8.79 9.45
N ILE A 10 -32.14 8.08 9.10
CA ILE A 10 -31.42 7.21 10.04
C ILE A 10 -30.95 7.96 11.29
N GLY A 11 -30.73 9.27 11.23
CA GLY A 11 -30.30 10.11 12.34
C GLY A 11 -31.28 10.19 13.51
N GLN A 12 -32.53 9.79 13.30
CA GLN A 12 -33.53 9.68 14.37
C GLN A 12 -33.28 8.49 15.30
N LEU A 13 -32.47 7.50 14.88
CA LEU A 13 -32.15 6.31 15.65
C LEU A 13 -30.97 6.54 16.62
N ALA A 14 -31.12 7.44 17.60
CA ALA A 14 -30.03 7.82 18.51
C ALA A 14 -29.37 6.63 19.28
N ASN A 15 -30.10 5.53 19.47
CA ASN A 15 -29.60 4.31 20.12
C ASN A 15 -29.00 3.28 19.15
N LEU A 16 -28.92 3.61 17.85
CA LEU A 16 -28.32 2.74 16.85
C LEU A 16 -26.87 2.47 17.20
N ARG A 17 -26.53 1.18 17.29
CA ARG A 17 -25.19 0.74 17.68
C ARG A 17 -24.31 0.43 16.49
N THR A 18 -24.87 -0.04 15.38
CA THR A 18 -24.09 -0.48 14.22
C THR A 18 -24.71 0.04 12.95
N LEU A 19 -23.89 0.64 12.10
CA LEU A 19 -24.27 1.11 10.78
C LEU A 19 -23.11 0.82 9.82
N PRO A 20 -22.95 -0.44 9.37
CA PRO A 20 -21.77 -0.84 8.61
C PRO A 20 -21.69 -0.18 7.23
N HIS A 21 -22.84 0.19 6.65
CA HIS A 21 -22.91 0.82 5.34
C HIS A 21 -23.86 2.02 5.40
N PHE A 22 -23.33 3.19 5.06
CA PHE A 22 -24.07 4.44 4.95
C PHE A 22 -23.74 5.07 3.60
N ARG A 23 -24.75 5.28 2.75
CA ARG A 23 -24.58 5.88 1.43
C ARG A 23 -25.28 7.23 1.39
N ILE A 24 -24.50 8.26 1.09
CA ILE A 24 -24.97 9.63 0.93
C ILE A 24 -25.60 9.77 -0.47
N SER A 25 -26.71 10.49 -0.53
CA SER A 25 -27.35 10.84 -1.80
C SER A 25 -28.04 12.20 -1.69
N GLN A 26 -28.47 12.75 -2.83
CA GLN A 26 -29.26 13.99 -2.87
C GLN A 26 -30.69 13.84 -2.31
N ALA A 27 -31.12 12.61 -1.98
CA ALA A 27 -32.44 12.37 -1.40
C ALA A 27 -32.52 12.91 0.04
N LYS A 28 -33.69 13.44 0.41
CA LYS A 28 -33.95 13.95 1.76
C LYS A 28 -33.80 12.83 2.81
N GLY A 29 -33.10 13.13 3.91
CA GLY A 29 -32.86 12.19 5.00
C GLY A 29 -31.68 11.25 4.76
N CYS A 30 -30.87 11.53 3.73
CA CYS A 30 -29.76 10.69 3.30
C CYS A 30 -28.46 11.49 3.21
N GLN A 31 -28.45 12.66 3.83
CA GLN A 31 -27.30 13.52 3.90
C GLN A 31 -26.39 13.11 5.05
N LEU A 32 -25.14 13.55 5.00
CA LEU A 32 -24.12 13.19 5.97
C LEU A 32 -24.45 13.66 7.41
N GLU A 33 -25.23 14.74 7.52
CA GLU A 33 -25.76 15.30 8.77
C GLU A 33 -26.58 14.30 9.58
N GLU A 34 -27.17 13.28 8.95
CA GLU A 34 -27.90 12.23 9.66
C GLU A 34 -27.01 11.46 10.65
N LEU A 35 -25.69 11.47 10.46
CA LEU A 35 -24.75 10.85 11.41
C LEU A 35 -24.54 11.66 12.69
N GLU A 36 -24.99 12.92 12.75
CA GLU A 36 -24.72 13.84 13.87
C GLU A 36 -25.17 13.25 15.22
N CYS A 37 -26.41 12.76 15.27
CA CYS A 37 -27.03 12.26 16.49
C CYS A 37 -26.66 10.81 16.84
N LEU A 38 -25.97 10.09 15.95
CA LEU A 38 -25.65 8.66 16.10
C LEU A 38 -24.40 8.42 16.95
N ARG A 39 -24.42 8.82 18.22
CA ARG A 39 -23.24 8.79 19.12
C ARG A 39 -22.84 7.39 19.58
N ASN A 40 -23.77 6.44 19.53
CA ASN A 40 -23.57 5.06 20.02
C ASN A 40 -23.02 4.10 18.97
N LEU A 41 -22.68 4.62 17.77
CA LEU A 41 -22.10 3.82 16.71
C LEU A 41 -20.77 3.21 17.13
N ARG A 42 -20.63 1.91 16.89
CA ARG A 42 -19.45 1.12 17.22
C ARG A 42 -19.11 0.14 16.10
N GLY A 43 -17.87 -0.34 16.11
CA GLY A 43 -17.38 -1.26 15.11
C GLY A 43 -16.95 -0.53 13.83
N GLU A 44 -17.41 -1.00 12.67
CA GLU A 44 -17.06 -0.44 11.37
C GLU A 44 -18.17 0.47 10.83
N LEU A 45 -17.80 1.62 10.27
CA LEU A 45 -18.67 2.54 9.54
C LEU A 45 -18.08 2.78 8.15
N LYS A 46 -18.82 2.44 7.10
CA LYS A 46 -18.43 2.74 5.71
C LYS A 46 -19.35 3.80 5.14
N ILE A 47 -18.79 4.92 4.73
CA ILE A 47 -19.49 6.06 4.15
C ILE A 47 -19.18 6.10 2.66
N PHE A 48 -20.22 6.02 1.84
CA PHE A 48 -20.15 6.08 0.39
C PHE A 48 -20.86 7.31 -0.15
N GLY A 49 -20.53 7.71 -1.36
CA GLY A 49 -21.20 8.83 -2.02
C GLY A 49 -20.75 10.19 -1.49
N LEU A 50 -19.53 10.29 -0.96
CA LEU A 50 -18.99 11.54 -0.38
C LEU A 50 -18.84 12.67 -1.40
N GLU A 51 -18.90 12.36 -2.70
CA GLU A 51 -19.01 13.36 -3.78
C GLU A 51 -20.28 14.21 -3.72
N ASN A 52 -21.28 13.80 -2.92
CA ASN A 52 -22.53 14.53 -2.71
C ASN A 52 -22.46 15.55 -1.56
N VAL A 53 -21.32 15.62 -0.84
CA VAL A 53 -21.11 16.58 0.24
C VAL A 53 -20.43 17.82 -0.32
N SER A 54 -21.00 19.00 -0.09
CA SER A 54 -20.57 20.23 -0.74
C SER A 54 -19.67 21.14 0.11
N SER A 55 -19.52 20.89 1.42
CA SER A 55 -18.73 21.78 2.28
C SER A 55 -18.15 21.11 3.52
N PHE A 56 -17.16 21.78 4.11
CA PHE A 56 -16.58 21.43 5.41
C PHE A 56 -17.65 21.34 6.50
N GLU A 57 -18.58 22.30 6.59
CA GLU A 57 -19.58 22.37 7.65
C GLU A 57 -20.54 21.17 7.60
N SER A 58 -20.94 20.76 6.40
CA SER A 58 -21.76 19.56 6.20
C SER A 58 -21.00 18.30 6.64
N ALA A 59 -19.73 18.19 6.28
CA ALA A 59 -18.87 17.09 6.69
C ALA A 59 -18.66 17.05 8.22
N ALA A 60 -18.38 18.20 8.83
CA ALA A 60 -18.10 18.33 10.26
C ALA A 60 -19.31 17.95 11.14
N LYS A 61 -20.55 18.14 10.64
CA LYS A 61 -21.77 17.73 11.35
C LYS A 61 -21.84 16.23 11.59
N ALA A 62 -21.19 15.40 10.76
CA ALA A 62 -21.08 13.98 11.04
C ALA A 62 -20.38 13.67 12.37
N ASN A 63 -19.64 14.61 12.97
CA ASN A 63 -19.03 14.48 14.30
C ASN A 63 -18.26 13.16 14.47
N LEU A 64 -17.50 12.73 13.44
CA LEU A 64 -16.76 11.47 13.46
C LEU A 64 -15.70 11.45 14.58
N SER A 65 -15.09 12.60 14.86
CA SER A 65 -14.14 12.80 15.95
C SER A 65 -14.72 12.59 17.35
N LYS A 66 -16.05 12.58 17.51
CA LYS A 66 -16.73 12.30 18.79
C LYS A 66 -17.23 10.85 18.92
N LYS A 67 -17.13 10.04 17.85
CA LYS A 67 -17.62 8.65 17.83
C LYS A 67 -16.52 7.69 18.28
N SER A 68 -16.21 7.72 19.57
CA SER A 68 -15.10 6.99 20.21
C SER A 68 -15.15 5.46 20.11
N SER A 69 -16.34 4.91 19.85
CA SER A 69 -16.56 3.46 19.76
C SER A 69 -16.39 2.90 18.35
N ILE A 70 -16.21 3.75 17.34
CA ILE A 70 -15.87 3.32 15.98
C ILE A 70 -14.41 2.87 15.96
N GLN A 71 -14.18 1.69 15.42
CA GLN A 71 -12.86 1.07 15.29
C GLN A 71 -12.38 1.08 13.83
N GLY A 72 -13.31 1.03 12.87
CA GLY A 72 -13.00 1.09 11.44
C GLY A 72 -13.85 2.12 10.70
N LEU A 73 -13.22 2.89 9.82
CA LEU A 73 -13.84 3.94 9.02
C LEU A 73 -13.42 3.78 7.56
N ARG A 74 -14.39 3.70 6.66
CA ARG A 74 -14.16 3.80 5.21
C ARG A 74 -14.83 5.05 4.67
N LEU A 75 -14.10 5.84 3.90
CA LEU A 75 -14.57 7.02 3.21
C LEU A 75 -14.43 6.77 1.70
N SER A 76 -15.54 6.73 0.97
CA SER A 76 -15.57 6.44 -0.46
C SER A 76 -16.27 7.54 -1.26
N TRP A 77 -15.59 8.01 -2.29
CA TRP A 77 -16.13 8.85 -3.35
C TRP A 77 -16.38 7.97 -4.56
N ASP A 78 -17.64 7.76 -4.90
CA ASP A 78 -18.08 6.85 -5.97
C ASP A 78 -18.34 7.60 -7.31
N GLY A 79 -18.08 8.91 -7.31
CA GLY A 79 -18.45 9.81 -8.40
C GLY A 79 -17.53 9.73 -9.62
N THR A 80 -18.11 9.66 -10.82
CA THR A 80 -17.38 9.68 -12.10
C THR A 80 -17.09 11.08 -12.64
N LYS A 81 -17.68 12.15 -12.06
CA LYS A 81 -17.51 13.52 -12.56
C LYS A 81 -16.04 13.95 -12.49
N GLU A 82 -15.49 14.38 -13.62
CA GLU A 82 -14.08 14.79 -13.77
C GLU A 82 -13.81 16.18 -13.18
N ASP A 83 -14.83 17.03 -13.18
CA ASP A 83 -14.78 18.36 -12.58
C ASP A 83 -14.79 18.26 -11.07
N CYS A 84 -13.69 18.70 -10.47
CA CYS A 84 -13.58 18.79 -9.02
C CYS A 84 -14.16 20.13 -8.59
N ASP A 85 -15.14 20.08 -7.71
CA ASP A 85 -15.46 21.21 -6.88
C ASP A 85 -14.23 21.52 -6.00
N ASP A 86 -13.81 22.80 -5.95
CA ASP A 86 -12.69 23.27 -5.13
C ASP A 86 -12.87 22.88 -3.64
N ASN A 87 -14.11 22.61 -3.23
CA ASN A 87 -14.50 22.24 -1.87
C ASN A 87 -14.19 20.79 -1.47
N ILE A 88 -13.78 19.90 -2.38
CA ILE A 88 -13.57 18.49 -2.02
C ILE A 88 -12.51 18.31 -0.91
N ASN A 89 -11.46 19.13 -0.94
CA ASN A 89 -10.43 19.11 0.12
C ASN A 89 -11.01 19.55 1.47
N SER A 90 -11.94 20.51 1.49
CA SER A 90 -12.56 21.01 2.72
C SER A 90 -13.52 19.97 3.32
N VAL A 91 -14.20 19.19 2.47
CA VAL A 91 -14.99 18.03 2.93
C VAL A 91 -14.12 17.03 3.68
N MET A 92 -12.94 16.69 3.12
CA MET A 92 -12.02 15.75 3.76
C MET A 92 -11.49 16.26 5.11
N GLU A 93 -11.32 17.57 5.26
CA GLU A 93 -10.94 18.22 6.52
C GLU A 93 -12.01 18.01 7.61
N GLY A 94 -13.30 18.13 7.26
CA GLY A 94 -14.43 17.94 8.19
C GLY A 94 -14.66 16.49 8.63
N LEU A 95 -14.04 15.52 7.97
CA LEU A 95 -14.19 14.08 8.23
C LEU A 95 -13.17 13.52 9.25
N GLN A 96 -12.59 14.38 10.10
CA GLN A 96 -11.61 13.97 11.09
C GLN A 96 -12.08 12.78 11.94
N PRO A 97 -11.35 11.65 11.96
CA PRO A 97 -11.72 10.48 12.75
C PRO A 97 -11.43 10.67 14.25
N HIS A 98 -12.05 9.83 15.09
CA HIS A 98 -11.70 9.78 16.51
C HIS A 98 -10.30 9.13 16.70
N PRO A 99 -9.46 9.59 17.65
CA PRO A 99 -8.15 9.01 17.96
C PRO A 99 -8.08 7.52 18.33
N ASN A 100 -9.22 6.86 18.51
CA ASN A 100 -9.30 5.43 18.87
C ASN A 100 -9.46 4.55 17.63
N LEU A 101 -9.55 5.17 16.45
CA LEU A 101 -9.69 4.46 15.18
C LEU A 101 -8.47 3.58 14.95
N LYS A 102 -8.72 2.34 14.56
CA LYS A 102 -7.69 1.35 14.24
C LYS A 102 -7.55 1.15 12.74
N ASP A 103 -8.65 1.27 12.00
CA ASP A 103 -8.69 1.00 10.57
C ASP A 103 -9.26 2.19 9.80
N LEU A 104 -8.50 2.73 8.86
CA LEU A 104 -8.91 3.83 7.99
C LEU A 104 -8.72 3.43 6.53
N ALA A 105 -9.78 3.54 5.74
CA ALA A 105 -9.73 3.35 4.30
C ALA A 105 -10.29 4.60 3.60
N ILE A 106 -9.57 5.13 2.63
CA ILE A 106 -9.96 6.29 1.83
C ILE A 106 -9.85 5.89 0.36
N SER A 107 -10.96 5.97 -0.38
CA SER A 107 -11.03 5.55 -1.78
C SER A 107 -11.69 6.60 -2.67
N GLY A 108 -11.11 6.83 -3.85
CA GLY A 108 -11.70 7.66 -4.91
C GLY A 108 -11.67 9.18 -4.65
N PHE A 109 -10.93 9.64 -3.64
CA PHE A 109 -10.84 11.06 -3.33
C PHE A 109 -10.14 11.84 -4.45
N LYS A 110 -10.85 12.80 -5.03
CA LYS A 110 -10.38 13.60 -6.17
C LYS A 110 -9.74 14.93 -5.76
N GLY A 111 -9.54 15.19 -4.48
CA GLY A 111 -8.82 16.38 -4.03
C GLY A 111 -7.30 16.23 -4.18
N SER A 112 -6.60 17.36 -4.19
CA SER A 112 -5.15 17.41 -4.40
C SER A 112 -4.35 17.39 -3.10
N ARG A 113 -4.98 17.61 -1.94
CA ARG A 113 -4.29 17.74 -0.66
C ARG A 113 -4.87 16.81 0.40
N PHE A 114 -3.98 16.22 1.19
CA PHE A 114 -4.37 15.54 2.42
C PHE A 114 -4.83 16.55 3.49
N PRO A 115 -5.76 16.16 4.36
CA PRO A 115 -6.31 17.03 5.39
C PRO A 115 -5.29 17.24 6.52
N SER A 116 -5.45 18.33 7.28
CA SER A 116 -4.51 18.72 8.32
C SER A 116 -4.34 17.62 9.38
N TRP A 117 -5.41 16.93 9.74
CA TRP A 117 -5.39 15.83 10.70
C TRP A 117 -4.57 14.60 10.26
N MET A 118 -4.13 14.53 8.99
CA MET A 118 -3.26 13.48 8.46
C MET A 118 -1.81 13.94 8.21
N VAL A 119 -1.57 15.25 8.00
CA VAL A 119 -0.24 15.78 7.62
C VAL A 119 0.37 16.72 8.65
N ALA A 120 -0.44 17.43 9.44
CA ALA A 120 0.03 18.41 10.41
C ALA A 120 0.67 17.75 11.65
N LYS A 121 1.25 18.56 12.54
CA LYS A 121 2.02 18.08 13.71
C LYS A 121 1.16 17.27 14.69
N ASP A 122 -0.13 17.56 14.77
CA ASP A 122 -1.10 16.88 15.61
C ASP A 122 -1.59 15.55 15.02
N ARG A 123 -1.19 15.17 13.79
CA ARG A 123 -1.56 13.88 13.16
C ARG A 123 -1.26 12.68 14.06
N VAL A 124 -0.16 12.73 14.81
CA VAL A 124 0.27 11.64 15.70
C VAL A 124 -0.74 11.45 16.84
N THR A 125 -1.46 12.50 17.21
CA THR A 125 -2.55 12.41 18.20
C THR A 125 -3.82 11.81 17.59
N VAL A 126 -4.17 12.19 16.37
CA VAL A 126 -5.38 11.72 15.66
C VAL A 126 -5.23 10.27 15.19
N LEU A 127 -4.05 9.89 14.70
CA LEU A 127 -3.79 8.58 14.11
C LEU A 127 -2.97 7.67 15.04
N ARG A 128 -2.87 8.00 16.33
CA ARG A 128 -2.02 7.32 17.32
C ARG A 128 -2.25 5.80 17.37
N ASN A 129 -3.52 5.40 17.31
CA ASN A 129 -3.95 4.01 17.46
C ASN A 129 -4.20 3.32 16.11
N LEU A 130 -3.88 3.99 14.99
CA LEU A 130 -4.11 3.45 13.67
C LEU A 130 -3.21 2.24 13.42
N VAL A 131 -3.84 1.13 13.06
CA VAL A 131 -3.22 -0.18 12.78
C VAL A 131 -3.20 -0.43 11.28
N ARG A 132 -4.26 -0.07 10.56
CA ARG A 132 -4.36 -0.26 9.12
C ARG A 132 -4.78 1.02 8.41
N LEU A 133 -4.03 1.37 7.37
CA LEU A 133 -4.33 2.49 6.48
C LEU A 133 -4.36 2.00 5.03
N THR A 134 -5.48 2.27 4.34
CA THR A 134 -5.63 2.03 2.91
C THR A 134 -5.96 3.35 2.21
N LEU A 135 -5.13 3.72 1.24
CA LEU A 135 -5.30 4.88 0.37
C LEU A 135 -5.42 4.37 -1.07
N GLU A 136 -6.58 4.54 -1.68
CA GLU A 136 -6.90 3.98 -3.00
C GLU A 136 -7.46 5.05 -3.92
N GLU A 137 -6.98 5.11 -5.17
CA GLU A 137 -7.51 6.00 -6.21
C GLU A 137 -7.49 7.49 -5.82
N LEU A 138 -6.43 7.96 -5.14
CA LEU A 138 -6.23 9.37 -4.78
C LEU A 138 -5.52 10.15 -5.91
N GLY A 139 -6.10 10.13 -7.10
CA GLY A 139 -5.39 10.47 -8.35
C GLY A 139 -4.80 11.88 -8.41
N LYS A 140 -5.36 12.88 -7.72
CA LYS A 140 -4.86 14.27 -7.74
C LYS A 140 -3.81 14.58 -6.68
N CYS A 141 -3.57 13.69 -5.73
CA CYS A 141 -2.57 13.90 -4.70
C CYS A 141 -1.15 13.76 -5.29
N GLU A 142 -0.31 14.77 -5.08
CA GLU A 142 1.07 14.79 -5.59
C GLU A 142 2.12 14.32 -4.58
N GLN A 143 1.72 14.19 -3.31
CA GLN A 143 2.59 13.83 -2.19
C GLN A 143 2.02 12.63 -1.45
N VAL A 144 2.83 12.00 -0.59
CA VAL A 144 2.36 10.98 0.35
C VAL A 144 2.31 11.56 1.76
N PRO A 145 1.37 11.10 2.63
CA PRO A 145 1.31 11.60 3.99
C PRO A 145 2.52 11.12 4.83
N PRO A 146 2.93 11.89 5.85
CA PRO A 146 4.00 11.51 6.77
C PRO A 146 3.49 10.44 7.77
N LEU A 147 3.89 9.18 7.56
CA LEU A 147 3.35 8.03 8.31
C LEU A 147 4.42 7.28 9.12
N GLY A 148 5.71 7.57 8.92
CA GLY A 148 6.80 6.79 9.51
C GLY A 148 6.93 6.87 11.03
N ASP A 149 6.34 7.88 11.65
CA ASP A 149 6.30 8.08 13.11
C ASP A 149 5.05 7.50 13.78
N LEU A 150 4.15 6.85 13.02
CA LEU A 150 2.96 6.21 13.58
C LEU A 150 3.33 4.93 14.37
N PRO A 151 3.00 4.84 15.68
CA PRO A 151 3.54 3.81 16.56
C PRO A 151 2.84 2.45 16.44
N CYS A 152 1.60 2.44 15.94
CA CYS A 152 0.76 1.24 15.87
C CYS A 152 0.51 0.73 14.44
N LEU A 153 1.01 1.42 13.40
CA LEU A 153 0.71 1.06 12.02
C LEU A 153 1.36 -0.28 11.66
N GLU A 154 0.53 -1.27 11.36
CA GLU A 154 0.92 -2.65 11.04
C GLU A 154 0.70 -2.99 9.56
N SER A 155 -0.28 -2.35 8.90
CA SER A 155 -0.57 -2.52 7.47
C SER A 155 -0.78 -1.18 6.79
N LEU A 156 -0.04 -0.94 5.71
CA LEU A 156 -0.17 0.23 4.84
C LEU A 156 -0.41 -0.23 3.41
N GLU A 157 -1.45 0.30 2.79
CA GLU A 157 -1.76 0.07 1.38
C GLU A 157 -1.96 1.39 0.67
N MET A 158 -1.21 1.59 -0.41
CA MET A 158 -1.26 2.78 -1.26
C MET A 158 -1.39 2.29 -2.69
N VAL A 159 -2.56 2.49 -3.29
CA VAL A 159 -2.92 1.95 -4.60
C VAL A 159 -3.47 3.05 -5.48
N SER A 160 -2.94 3.20 -6.70
CA SER A 160 -3.46 4.15 -7.69
C SER A 160 -3.34 5.62 -7.26
N LEU A 161 -2.24 6.02 -6.63
CA LEU A 161 -1.90 7.43 -6.40
C LEU A 161 -1.08 7.95 -7.59
N HIS A 162 -1.76 8.16 -8.71
CA HIS A 162 -1.09 8.34 -10.01
C HIS A 162 -0.20 9.59 -10.09
N ASN A 163 -0.56 10.70 -9.45
CA ASN A 163 0.21 11.96 -9.54
C ASN A 163 1.39 12.06 -8.57
N VAL A 164 1.62 11.06 -7.70
CA VAL A 164 2.76 11.08 -6.79
C VAL A 164 4.03 10.79 -7.57
N LYS A 165 4.90 11.80 -7.68
CA LYS A 165 6.17 11.69 -8.40
C LYS A 165 7.34 11.22 -7.55
N ARG A 166 7.37 11.60 -6.27
CA ARG A 166 8.43 11.24 -5.34
C ARG A 166 7.90 10.80 -3.99
N ILE A 167 8.60 9.85 -3.37
CA ILE A 167 8.45 9.51 -1.95
C ILE A 167 9.77 9.88 -1.26
N GLY A 168 9.78 11.03 -0.60
CA GLY A 168 10.97 11.58 0.07
C GLY A 168 10.98 11.39 1.59
N ALA A 169 11.85 12.16 2.25
CA ALA A 169 12.05 12.14 3.70
C ALA A 169 10.74 12.43 4.49
N GLU A 170 9.81 13.17 3.90
CA GLU A 170 8.51 13.52 4.47
C GLU A 170 7.67 12.30 4.82
N PHE A 171 7.71 11.24 4.00
CA PHE A 171 6.95 10.01 4.23
C PHE A 171 7.30 9.36 5.58
N TYR A 172 8.55 9.49 5.98
CA TYR A 172 9.07 8.93 7.23
C TYR A 172 8.73 9.77 8.47
N GLY A 173 8.06 10.93 8.32
CA GLY A 173 7.72 11.80 9.44
C GLY A 173 8.93 12.52 10.07
N LEU A 174 10.09 12.50 9.41
CA LEU A 174 11.27 13.24 9.84
C LEU A 174 11.07 14.72 9.47
N ASP A 175 10.63 15.53 10.44
CA ASP A 175 10.59 16.98 10.26
C ASP A 175 12.03 17.51 10.14
N ILE A 176 12.42 17.91 8.92
CA ILE A 176 13.71 18.56 8.62
C ILE A 176 13.91 19.79 9.53
N ASN A 177 12.83 20.45 9.97
CA ASN A 177 12.88 21.62 10.84
C ASN A 177 12.93 21.29 12.33
N ALA A 178 12.50 20.09 12.76
CA ALA A 178 12.59 19.69 14.17
C ALA A 178 14.05 19.54 14.63
N ARG A 179 15.00 19.29 13.72
CA ARG A 179 16.43 19.22 14.09
C ARG A 179 17.10 20.59 14.28
N ARG A 180 16.54 21.67 13.71
CA ARG A 180 17.03 23.04 13.99
C ARG A 180 16.56 23.57 15.34
N SER A 181 15.44 23.05 15.86
CA SER A 181 14.92 23.41 17.18
C SER A 181 15.27 22.39 18.28
N ALA A 182 15.61 21.15 17.91
CA ALA A 182 16.14 20.14 18.83
C ALA A 182 17.65 20.34 19.09
N SER A 183 18.01 21.52 19.59
CA SER A 183 19.10 21.64 20.55
C SER A 183 18.61 21.12 21.91
N CYS A 184 18.17 19.85 22.02
CA CYS A 184 17.95 19.18 23.30
C CYS A 184 17.59 17.68 23.16
N SER A 185 18.38 16.85 23.84
CA SER A 185 17.96 15.65 24.59
C SER A 185 17.88 14.25 23.96
N ASN A 186 18.71 13.90 22.97
CA ASN A 186 19.15 12.50 22.83
C ASN A 186 20.64 12.39 23.18
N ARG A 187 20.93 12.45 24.50
CA ARG A 187 22.26 12.12 25.04
C ARG A 187 22.56 10.61 24.99
N ASP A 188 21.55 9.79 24.72
CA ASP A 188 21.71 8.37 24.46
C ASP A 188 21.66 8.17 22.94
N GLY A 189 22.72 7.63 22.34
CA GLY A 189 22.78 7.28 20.90
C GLY A 189 21.80 6.17 20.49
N LYS A 190 20.54 6.21 20.93
CA LYS A 190 19.51 5.23 20.60
C LYS A 190 19.13 5.36 19.12
N PRO A 191 19.01 4.22 18.41
CA PRO A 191 18.63 4.21 17.01
C PRO A 191 17.19 4.71 16.82
N VAL A 192 16.98 5.59 15.85
CA VAL A 192 15.65 6.06 15.46
C VAL A 192 14.97 4.96 14.65
N THR A 193 13.79 4.52 15.09
CA THR A 193 13.02 3.48 14.39
C THR A 193 11.81 4.10 13.71
N LEU A 194 11.74 3.95 12.39
CA LEU A 194 10.64 4.40 11.54
C LEU A 194 9.81 3.19 11.11
N PHE A 195 8.48 3.36 11.10
CA PHE A 195 7.52 2.28 10.87
C PHE A 195 7.76 1.07 11.79
N PRO A 196 7.75 1.26 13.13
CA PRO A 196 8.24 0.26 14.09
C PRO A 196 7.48 -1.08 14.04
N LYS A 197 6.18 -1.04 13.73
CA LYS A 197 5.30 -2.22 13.69
C LYS A 197 4.85 -2.61 12.30
N LEU A 198 5.27 -1.90 11.25
CA LEU A 198 4.76 -2.14 9.91
C LEU A 198 5.20 -3.53 9.45
N SER A 199 4.21 -4.40 9.22
CA SER A 199 4.39 -5.81 8.85
C SER A 199 3.98 -6.06 7.41
N ARG A 200 3.05 -5.25 6.88
CA ARG A 200 2.53 -5.33 5.53
C ARG A 200 2.57 -3.96 4.86
N PHE A 201 3.22 -3.89 3.71
CA PHE A 201 3.26 -2.69 2.89
C PHE A 201 2.95 -3.02 1.43
N VAL A 202 1.94 -2.35 0.87
CA VAL A 202 1.57 -2.43 -0.53
C VAL A 202 1.67 -1.06 -1.16
N LEU A 203 2.41 -0.97 -2.26
CA LEU A 203 2.52 0.20 -3.10
C LEU A 203 2.28 -0.24 -4.55
N ARG A 204 1.08 0.01 -5.09
CA ARG A 204 0.69 -0.42 -6.44
C ARG A 204 0.17 0.73 -7.30
N ASN A 205 0.33 0.62 -8.61
CA ASN A 205 -0.23 1.53 -9.60
C ASN A 205 0.19 2.99 -9.38
N MET A 206 1.44 3.25 -8.99
CA MET A 206 1.97 4.61 -8.82
C MET A 206 2.51 5.12 -10.17
N GLY A 207 1.58 5.44 -11.07
CA GLY A 207 1.86 5.63 -12.50
C GLY A 207 2.79 6.79 -12.88
N SER A 208 3.06 7.73 -11.98
CA SER A 208 4.06 8.80 -12.19
C SER A 208 5.20 8.78 -11.19
N LEU A 209 5.36 7.70 -10.40
CA LEU A 209 6.46 7.61 -9.44
C LEU A 209 7.80 7.49 -10.17
N GLU A 210 8.68 8.46 -9.94
CA GLU A 210 10.00 8.58 -10.55
C GLU A 210 11.12 8.35 -9.52
N GLU A 211 10.86 8.65 -8.23
CA GLU A 211 11.87 8.56 -7.17
C GLU A 211 11.28 8.05 -5.85
N TRP A 212 12.01 7.18 -5.16
CA TRP A 212 11.77 6.87 -3.74
C TRP A 212 13.10 6.89 -2.98
N SER A 213 13.29 7.93 -2.18
CA SER A 213 14.54 8.19 -1.45
C SER A 213 14.56 7.51 -0.07
N ASP A 214 15.77 7.24 0.42
CA ASP A 214 16.02 6.81 1.81
C ASP A 214 15.55 7.86 2.82
N ALA A 215 15.29 7.41 4.05
CA ALA A 215 15.17 8.31 5.19
C ALA A 215 16.53 9.02 5.39
N MET A 216 16.60 10.33 5.11
CA MET A 216 17.85 11.09 5.18
C MET A 216 18.61 10.88 6.52
N VAL A 217 19.83 10.36 6.42
CA VAL A 217 20.82 10.37 7.50
C VAL A 217 21.70 11.60 7.29
N PRO A 218 21.75 12.60 8.19
CA PRO A 218 22.76 13.63 8.08
C PRO A 218 24.13 13.00 8.29
N SER A 219 25.07 13.32 7.41
CA SER A 219 26.45 12.81 7.35
C SER A 219 27.24 12.90 8.67
N ASN A 220 26.72 13.63 9.65
CA ASN A 220 27.37 13.97 10.91
C ASN A 220 26.71 13.28 12.14
N SER A 221 25.73 12.39 11.94
CA SER A 221 25.02 11.71 13.02
C SER A 221 25.44 10.24 13.12
N SER A 222 25.97 9.83 14.28
CA SER A 222 26.30 8.44 14.62
C SER A 222 25.08 7.57 14.92
N SER A 223 23.85 8.06 14.70
CA SER A 223 22.62 7.34 14.97
C SER A 223 22.21 6.44 13.79
N SER A 224 22.12 5.13 14.04
CA SER A 224 21.51 4.18 13.11
C SER A 224 20.01 4.45 12.99
N ILE A 225 19.53 4.79 11.79
CA ILE A 225 18.10 4.81 11.48
C ILE A 225 17.71 3.41 11.04
N LYS A 226 16.69 2.84 11.67
CA LYS A 226 16.08 1.56 11.27
C LYS A 226 14.73 1.86 10.64
N VAL A 227 14.57 1.51 9.37
CA VAL A 227 13.30 1.66 8.65
C VAL A 227 12.72 0.26 8.43
N PHE A 228 11.44 0.07 8.72
CA PHE A 228 10.73 -1.21 8.49
C PHE A 228 11.31 -2.45 9.21
N PRO A 229 11.65 -2.39 10.51
CA PRO A 229 12.28 -3.51 11.22
C PRO A 229 11.43 -4.79 11.26
N SER A 230 10.11 -4.65 11.15
CA SER A 230 9.12 -5.73 11.31
C SER A 230 8.44 -6.13 10.00
N LEU A 231 8.89 -5.61 8.85
CA LEU A 231 8.20 -5.81 7.58
C LEU A 231 8.36 -7.25 7.08
N ARG A 232 7.23 -7.93 6.87
CA ARG A 232 7.16 -9.33 6.44
C ARG A 232 6.58 -9.50 5.05
N TYR A 233 5.65 -8.62 4.67
CA TYR A 233 5.02 -8.61 3.36
C TYR A 233 5.24 -7.27 2.69
N LEU A 234 5.87 -7.30 1.52
CA LEU A 234 6.08 -6.13 0.68
C LEU A 234 5.54 -6.42 -0.71
N GLU A 235 4.82 -5.47 -1.26
CA GLU A 235 4.34 -5.56 -2.62
C GLU A 235 4.49 -4.23 -3.34
N LEU A 236 5.18 -4.27 -4.48
CA LEU A 236 5.56 -3.10 -5.25
C LEU A 236 5.18 -3.32 -6.71
N GLY A 237 4.65 -2.32 -7.40
CA GLY A 237 4.55 -2.41 -8.86
C GLY A 237 3.47 -1.60 -9.55
N GLY A 238 3.40 -1.72 -10.87
CA GLY A 238 2.59 -0.83 -11.70
C GLY A 238 3.11 0.60 -11.65
N PHE A 239 4.44 0.76 -11.70
CA PHE A 239 5.11 2.06 -11.74
C PHE A 239 5.14 2.63 -13.15
N SER A 240 5.56 3.90 -13.24
CA SER A 240 5.73 4.58 -14.51
C SER A 240 6.77 3.88 -15.40
N ASP A 241 6.67 4.18 -16.69
CA ASP A 241 7.64 3.76 -17.70
C ASP A 241 9.01 4.44 -17.54
N ASP A 242 9.10 5.51 -16.74
CA ASP A 242 10.33 6.28 -16.55
C ASP A 242 11.17 5.75 -15.39
N LEU A 243 10.62 4.84 -14.58
CA LEU A 243 11.32 4.22 -13.46
C LEU A 243 12.09 2.98 -13.93
N ASP A 244 13.42 3.11 -13.99
CA ASP A 244 14.36 2.10 -14.47
C ASP A 244 15.10 1.33 -13.35
N HIS A 245 14.86 1.69 -12.09
CA HIS A 245 15.51 1.12 -10.91
C HIS A 245 14.49 0.64 -9.86
N PHE A 246 14.92 -0.20 -8.92
CA PHE A 246 14.05 -0.67 -7.83
C PHE A 246 13.68 0.50 -6.90
N PRO A 247 12.40 0.89 -6.79
CA PRO A 247 12.01 1.95 -5.90
C PRO A 247 11.99 1.42 -4.47
N GLY A 248 12.72 2.10 -3.60
CA GLY A 248 12.82 1.74 -2.20
C GLY A 248 14.06 2.35 -1.57
N PRO A 249 14.12 2.36 -0.23
CA PRO A 249 15.31 2.81 0.46
C PRO A 249 16.54 2.02 -0.05
N HIS A 250 17.56 2.71 -0.57
CA HIS A 250 18.81 2.07 -1.04
C HIS A 250 19.50 1.29 0.08
N SER A 251 19.17 1.60 1.34
CA SER A 251 19.48 0.77 2.51
C SER A 251 18.63 -0.50 2.60
N THR A 252 18.57 -1.30 1.52
CA THR A 252 17.89 -2.61 1.45
C THR A 252 18.41 -3.62 2.47
N THR A 253 19.52 -3.32 3.15
CA THR A 253 20.00 -3.99 4.37
C THR A 253 19.00 -3.94 5.53
N ASN A 254 17.92 -3.16 5.44
CA ASN A 254 16.91 -3.04 6.49
C ASN A 254 15.73 -4.02 6.36
N LEU A 255 15.56 -4.69 5.21
CA LEU A 255 14.44 -5.62 4.97
C LEU A 255 14.74 -7.07 5.41
N VAL A 256 15.53 -7.24 6.46
CA VAL A 256 15.99 -8.55 6.95
C VAL A 256 14.86 -9.48 7.41
N SER A 257 13.69 -8.91 7.75
CA SER A 257 12.52 -9.65 8.24
C SER A 257 11.54 -10.05 7.11
N LEU A 258 11.85 -9.75 5.85
CA LEU A 258 10.89 -9.89 4.75
C LEU A 258 10.70 -11.36 4.34
N GLU A 259 9.47 -11.86 4.50
CA GLU A 259 9.10 -13.25 4.21
C GLU A 259 8.41 -13.40 2.84
N SER A 260 7.75 -12.35 2.35
CA SER A 260 6.98 -12.36 1.12
C SER A 260 7.17 -11.07 0.33
N LEU A 261 7.59 -11.21 -0.93
CA LEU A 261 7.78 -10.11 -1.89
C LEU A 261 6.89 -10.33 -3.11
N GLY A 262 6.02 -9.39 -3.39
CA GLY A 262 5.24 -9.32 -4.63
C GLY A 262 5.72 -8.18 -5.51
N LEU A 263 6.06 -8.49 -6.76
CA LEU A 263 6.40 -7.50 -7.77
C LEU A 263 5.35 -7.53 -8.87
N TYR A 264 4.78 -6.37 -9.16
CA TYR A 264 3.78 -6.16 -10.19
C TYR A 264 4.39 -5.32 -11.32
N GLY A 265 4.05 -5.70 -12.55
CA GLY A 265 4.66 -5.28 -13.80
C GLY A 265 5.27 -3.88 -13.84
N TRP A 266 6.49 -3.84 -14.37
CA TRP A 266 7.23 -2.65 -14.73
C TRP A 266 7.45 -2.69 -16.24
N PRO A 267 6.77 -1.86 -17.04
CA PRO A 267 6.64 -2.13 -18.47
C PRO A 267 7.98 -2.18 -19.22
N LYS A 268 8.95 -1.33 -18.82
CA LYS A 268 10.27 -1.27 -19.47
C LYS A 268 11.35 -2.17 -18.84
N ILE A 269 11.09 -2.81 -17.71
CA ILE A 269 12.14 -3.55 -17.01
C ILE A 269 12.33 -4.95 -17.61
N THR A 270 13.54 -5.16 -18.13
CA THR A 270 13.97 -6.39 -18.81
C THR A 270 14.63 -7.41 -17.88
N SER A 271 15.07 -6.98 -16.70
CA SER A 271 15.64 -7.83 -15.65
C SER A 271 15.18 -7.37 -14.27
N LEU A 272 14.90 -8.31 -13.37
CA LEU A 272 14.56 -7.96 -11.99
C LEU A 272 15.78 -7.40 -11.25
N PRO A 273 15.58 -6.49 -10.27
CA PRO A 273 16.68 -5.83 -9.58
C PRO A 273 17.52 -6.77 -8.71
N ASP A 274 18.82 -6.57 -8.72
CA ASP A 274 19.79 -7.42 -8.03
C ASP A 274 19.77 -7.25 -6.51
N GLN A 275 19.27 -6.12 -5.99
CA GLN A 275 19.15 -5.89 -4.54
C GLN A 275 18.32 -6.97 -3.83
N ILE A 276 17.40 -7.61 -4.56
CA ILE A 276 16.56 -8.70 -4.06
C ILE A 276 17.40 -9.91 -3.63
N GLN A 277 18.60 -10.09 -4.19
CA GLN A 277 19.50 -11.21 -3.87
C GLN A 277 19.93 -11.26 -2.39
N HIS A 278 19.82 -10.13 -1.67
CA HIS A 278 20.19 -10.00 -0.27
C HIS A 278 19.06 -10.35 0.71
N LEU A 279 17.83 -10.58 0.21
CA LEU A 279 16.65 -10.89 1.02
C LEU A 279 16.65 -12.36 1.46
N SER A 280 17.59 -12.71 2.33
CA SER A 280 17.87 -14.10 2.72
C SER A 280 16.70 -14.81 3.42
N THR A 281 15.77 -14.08 4.05
CA THR A 281 14.59 -14.62 4.76
C THR A 281 13.39 -14.86 3.83
N LEU A 282 13.49 -14.46 2.56
CA LEU A 282 12.37 -14.50 1.63
C LEU A 282 11.89 -15.94 1.37
N GLY A 283 10.65 -16.22 1.77
CA GLY A 283 9.99 -17.51 1.57
C GLY A 283 9.05 -17.53 0.37
N THR A 284 8.52 -16.38 -0.04
CA THR A 284 7.60 -16.26 -1.18
C THR A 284 8.02 -15.12 -2.10
N LEU A 285 8.16 -15.43 -3.40
CA LEU A 285 8.36 -14.46 -4.46
C LEU A 285 7.21 -14.56 -5.48
N LEU A 286 6.49 -13.46 -5.67
CA LEU A 286 5.40 -13.34 -6.65
C LEU A 286 5.83 -12.33 -7.72
N LEU A 287 5.78 -12.74 -8.99
CA LEU A 287 6.07 -11.90 -10.14
C LEU A 287 4.83 -11.85 -11.01
N CYS A 288 4.25 -10.67 -11.20
CA CYS A 288 2.98 -10.50 -11.89
C CYS A 288 3.10 -9.45 -12.99
N ARG A 289 2.57 -9.72 -14.19
CA ARG A 289 2.41 -8.73 -15.28
C ARG A 289 3.72 -8.09 -15.78
N PHE A 290 4.84 -8.81 -15.76
CA PHE A 290 6.08 -8.32 -16.38
C PHE A 290 6.06 -8.59 -17.88
N GLU A 291 5.87 -7.54 -18.67
CA GLU A 291 5.85 -7.63 -20.14
C GLU A 291 7.26 -7.55 -20.74
N GLY A 292 8.20 -6.80 -20.16
CA GLY A 292 9.58 -6.72 -20.64
C GLY A 292 10.52 -7.85 -20.19
N LEU A 293 10.12 -8.63 -19.17
CA LEU A 293 10.99 -9.63 -18.54
C LEU A 293 11.03 -10.94 -19.36
N GLU A 294 12.15 -11.20 -20.02
CA GLU A 294 12.34 -12.40 -20.84
C GLU A 294 12.99 -13.58 -20.08
N VAL A 295 13.86 -13.26 -19.11
CA VAL A 295 14.68 -14.23 -18.37
C VAL A 295 14.62 -13.90 -16.88
N LEU A 296 14.40 -14.91 -16.05
CA LEU A 296 14.57 -14.78 -14.60
C LEU A 296 16.06 -14.76 -14.22
N PRO A 297 16.51 -13.89 -13.31
CA PRO A 297 17.92 -13.64 -13.07
C PRO A 297 18.63 -14.76 -12.28
N GLU A 298 19.93 -14.93 -12.55
CA GLU A 298 20.78 -15.95 -11.89
C GLU A 298 20.89 -15.79 -10.37
N TRP A 299 20.81 -14.54 -9.89
CA TRP A 299 20.87 -14.27 -8.45
C TRP A 299 19.74 -14.96 -7.66
N MET A 300 18.67 -15.42 -8.30
CA MET A 300 17.63 -16.20 -7.63
C MET A 300 18.19 -17.42 -6.89
N GLY A 301 19.30 -18.01 -7.36
CA GLY A 301 19.98 -19.09 -6.65
C GLY A 301 20.51 -18.71 -5.26
N SER A 302 20.62 -17.42 -4.92
CA SER A 302 20.98 -16.97 -3.57
C SER A 302 19.84 -17.11 -2.56
N LEU A 303 18.59 -17.20 -3.01
CA LEU A 303 17.38 -17.20 -2.18
C LEU A 303 17.09 -18.59 -1.58
N ARG A 304 18.00 -19.10 -0.75
CA ARG A 304 17.94 -20.47 -0.20
C ARG A 304 16.70 -20.76 0.65
N ASN A 305 16.05 -19.75 1.23
CA ASN A 305 14.82 -19.91 2.01
C ASN A 305 13.55 -19.87 1.17
N LEU A 306 13.65 -19.64 -0.14
CA LEU A 306 12.49 -19.53 -1.02
C LEU A 306 11.73 -20.85 -1.07
N ARG A 307 10.46 -20.82 -0.65
CA ARG A 307 9.54 -21.96 -0.63
C ARG A 307 8.55 -21.91 -1.78
N LYS A 308 8.15 -20.71 -2.17
CA LYS A 308 7.09 -20.46 -3.14
C LYS A 308 7.54 -19.45 -4.19
N LEU A 309 7.54 -19.87 -5.45
CA LEU A 309 7.74 -19.01 -6.61
C LEU A 309 6.47 -18.99 -7.46
N VAL A 310 5.91 -17.81 -7.70
CA VAL A 310 4.75 -17.64 -8.56
C VAL A 310 5.07 -16.62 -9.64
N THR A 311 4.88 -17.01 -10.90
CA THR A 311 4.88 -16.10 -12.04
C THR A 311 3.49 -16.08 -12.65
N SER A 312 2.93 -14.88 -12.85
CA SER A 312 1.60 -14.70 -13.43
C SER A 312 1.60 -13.60 -14.49
N ASN A 313 0.97 -13.85 -15.64
CA ASN A 313 0.78 -12.85 -16.69
C ASN A 313 2.10 -12.22 -17.22
N CYS A 314 3.22 -12.96 -17.23
CA CYS A 314 4.46 -12.49 -17.84
C CYS A 314 4.54 -13.02 -19.28
N SER A 315 4.13 -12.20 -20.25
CA SER A 315 3.89 -12.62 -21.64
C SER A 315 5.18 -12.98 -22.40
N ASN A 316 6.27 -12.24 -22.17
CA ASN A 316 7.55 -12.45 -22.85
C ASN A 316 8.53 -13.33 -22.06
N LEU A 317 8.19 -13.76 -20.85
CA LEU A 317 9.04 -14.61 -20.03
C LEU A 317 9.20 -15.98 -20.69
N ARG A 318 10.45 -16.35 -21.01
CA ARG A 318 10.82 -17.57 -21.76
C ARG A 318 11.74 -18.50 -20.98
N GLN A 319 12.56 -17.97 -20.07
CA GLN A 319 13.62 -18.75 -19.42
C GLN A 319 13.64 -18.59 -17.91
N LEU A 320 13.89 -19.69 -17.23
CA LEU A 320 14.27 -19.73 -15.82
C LEU A 320 15.78 -19.50 -15.69
N PRO A 321 16.29 -19.23 -14.46
CA PRO A 321 17.73 -19.19 -14.20
C PRO A 321 18.42 -20.51 -14.58
N SER A 322 19.75 -20.53 -14.55
CA SER A 322 20.53 -21.74 -14.81
C SER A 322 20.09 -22.92 -13.94
N ALA A 323 20.36 -24.15 -14.41
CA ALA A 323 20.07 -25.35 -13.64
C ALA A 323 20.83 -25.37 -12.30
N GLU A 324 22.00 -24.74 -12.22
CA GLU A 324 22.76 -24.57 -10.99
C GLU A 324 22.05 -23.64 -10.01
N ALA A 325 21.62 -22.45 -10.46
CA ALA A 325 20.84 -21.53 -9.63
C ALA A 325 19.55 -22.17 -9.11
N MET A 326 18.83 -22.90 -9.95
CA MET A 326 17.60 -23.60 -9.56
C MET A 326 17.84 -24.77 -8.59
N ARG A 327 19.02 -25.39 -8.60
CA ARG A 327 19.42 -26.43 -7.63
C ARG A 327 19.77 -25.85 -6.26
N HIS A 328 20.24 -24.61 -6.19
CA HIS A 328 20.49 -23.93 -4.92
C HIS A 328 19.21 -23.54 -4.16
N LEU A 329 18.07 -23.52 -4.84
CA LEU A 329 16.74 -23.31 -4.25
C LEU A 329 16.24 -24.58 -3.54
N THR A 330 16.99 -25.06 -2.54
CA THR A 330 16.77 -26.35 -1.88
C THR A 330 15.45 -26.46 -1.11
N ASN A 331 14.89 -25.33 -0.67
CA ASN A 331 13.61 -25.28 0.05
C ASN A 331 12.39 -25.03 -0.86
N LEU A 332 12.59 -24.87 -2.17
CA LEU A 332 11.51 -24.55 -3.10
C LEU A 332 10.56 -25.74 -3.25
N ASN A 333 9.34 -25.58 -2.71
CA ASN A 333 8.36 -26.64 -2.68
C ASN A 333 7.17 -26.40 -3.62
N TYR A 334 6.98 -25.15 -4.05
CA TYR A 334 5.86 -24.74 -4.88
C TYR A 334 6.33 -23.80 -5.99
N LEU A 335 6.06 -24.19 -7.24
CA LEU A 335 6.22 -23.37 -8.43
C LEU A 335 4.88 -23.25 -9.14
N SER A 336 4.45 -22.02 -9.42
CA SER A 336 3.26 -21.75 -10.24
C SER A 336 3.59 -20.81 -11.38
N ILE A 337 3.32 -21.25 -12.61
CA ILE A 337 3.46 -20.48 -13.83
C ILE A 337 2.06 -20.35 -14.43
N THR A 338 1.47 -19.15 -14.40
CA THR A 338 0.09 -18.92 -14.83
C THR A 338 0.03 -17.79 -15.85
N ARG A 339 -0.63 -17.99 -16.99
CA ARG A 339 -0.71 -16.98 -18.07
C ARG A 339 0.67 -16.45 -18.52
N CYS A 340 1.68 -17.31 -18.51
CA CYS A 340 3.02 -17.05 -19.06
C CYS A 340 3.26 -18.03 -20.22
N PRO A 341 2.71 -17.77 -21.42
CA PRO A 341 2.57 -18.79 -22.47
C PRO A 341 3.92 -19.37 -22.93
N LEU A 342 4.93 -18.52 -23.15
CA LEU A 342 6.23 -18.94 -23.67
C LEU A 342 7.02 -19.78 -22.66
N LEU A 343 7.05 -19.36 -21.39
CA LEU A 343 7.68 -20.14 -20.33
C LEU A 343 6.90 -21.44 -20.06
N ALA A 344 5.57 -21.40 -20.05
CA ALA A 344 4.74 -22.57 -19.80
C ALA A 344 4.96 -23.66 -20.87
N GLU A 345 5.08 -23.29 -22.14
CA GLU A 345 5.43 -24.20 -23.23
C GLU A 345 6.80 -24.85 -22.99
N ARG A 346 7.81 -24.06 -22.62
CA ARG A 346 9.17 -24.54 -22.37
C ARG A 346 9.31 -25.33 -21.06
N CYS A 347 8.36 -25.20 -20.14
CA CYS A 347 8.26 -25.98 -18.91
C CYS A 347 7.32 -27.20 -19.05
N THR A 348 6.95 -27.62 -20.28
CA THR A 348 6.11 -28.80 -20.48
C THR A 348 6.74 -30.05 -19.87
N LYS A 349 5.97 -30.78 -19.06
CA LYS A 349 6.44 -31.97 -18.34
C LYS A 349 6.98 -33.04 -19.30
N GLY A 350 8.26 -33.38 -19.15
CA GLY A 350 8.93 -34.47 -19.87
C GLY A 350 9.50 -34.10 -21.26
N SER A 351 9.14 -32.94 -21.82
CA SER A 351 9.60 -32.52 -23.17
C SER A 351 10.09 -31.08 -23.26
N GLY A 352 9.74 -30.22 -22.29
CA GLY A 352 10.11 -28.82 -22.29
C GLY A 352 11.60 -28.60 -21.95
N ALA A 353 12.25 -27.69 -22.67
CA ALA A 353 13.68 -27.37 -22.48
C ALA A 353 14.01 -26.86 -21.06
N GLU A 354 13.06 -26.22 -20.38
CA GLU A 354 13.22 -25.72 -19.01
C GLU A 354 12.78 -26.75 -17.95
N TRP A 355 12.10 -27.83 -18.35
CA TRP A 355 11.60 -28.86 -17.42
C TRP A 355 12.69 -29.48 -16.54
N PRO A 356 13.89 -29.84 -17.04
CA PRO A 356 14.95 -30.39 -16.20
C PRO A 356 15.38 -29.47 -15.05
N LYS A 357 15.19 -28.15 -15.20
CA LYS A 357 15.52 -27.15 -14.16
C LYS A 357 14.51 -27.10 -13.01
N ILE A 358 13.31 -27.65 -13.20
CA ILE A 358 12.22 -27.58 -12.22
C ILE A 358 11.70 -28.96 -11.80
N ALA A 359 12.14 -30.03 -12.46
CA ALA A 359 11.63 -31.38 -12.21
C ALA A 359 11.83 -31.88 -10.77
N HIS A 360 12.77 -31.30 -10.02
CA HIS A 360 13.00 -31.62 -8.60
C HIS A 360 11.99 -30.96 -7.66
N ILE A 361 11.17 -30.02 -8.13
CA ILE A 361 10.21 -29.28 -7.30
C ILE A 361 8.97 -30.15 -7.02
N PRO A 362 8.58 -30.36 -5.75
CA PRO A 362 7.45 -31.22 -5.37
C PRO A 362 6.09 -30.83 -5.96
N ARG A 363 5.75 -29.54 -5.99
CA ARG A 363 4.45 -29.04 -6.48
C ARG A 363 4.66 -28.03 -7.59
N ILE A 364 4.31 -28.43 -8.81
CA ILE A 364 4.44 -27.61 -10.02
C ILE A 364 3.06 -27.44 -10.64
N HIS A 365 2.61 -26.20 -10.77
CA HIS A 365 1.38 -25.83 -11.46
C HIS A 365 1.70 -24.97 -12.67
N ILE A 366 1.30 -25.43 -13.87
CA ILE A 366 1.54 -24.71 -15.12
C ILE A 366 0.19 -24.54 -15.83
N TYR A 367 -0.26 -23.29 -15.92
CA TYR A 367 -1.53 -22.89 -16.53
C TYR A 367 -1.26 -21.87 -17.65
N PRO A 368 -1.08 -22.31 -18.91
CA PRO A 368 -0.64 -21.44 -20.00
C PRO A 368 -1.69 -20.45 -20.52
N LEU A 369 -2.96 -20.55 -20.12
CA LEU A 369 -4.10 -20.04 -20.89
C LEU A 369 -4.06 -18.54 -21.22
N ASN A 370 -3.76 -18.26 -22.48
CA ASN A 370 -4.53 -17.37 -23.36
C ASN A 370 -5.37 -18.26 -24.28
N LYS A 371 -6.68 -18.41 -24.03
CA LYS A 371 -7.63 -18.86 -25.07
C LYS A 371 -8.91 -18.05 -25.00
N VAL A 372 -9.04 -17.24 -26.07
CA VAL A 372 -10.15 -16.42 -26.57
C VAL A 372 -10.47 -15.18 -25.75
#